data_AF-A0A838DAY8-F1
#
_entry.id   AF-A0A838DAY8-F1
#
_cell.length_a   1.000
_cell.length_b   1.000
_cell.length_c   1.000
_cell.angle_alpha   90.00
_cell.angle_beta   90.00
_cell.angle_gamma   90.00
#
_symmetry.space_group_name_H-M   'P 1'
#
loop_
_entity.id
_entity.type
_entity.pdbx_description
1 polymer ?
#
loop_
_entity_poly.entity_id
_entity_poly.type
_entity_poly.pdbx_seq_one_letter_code
_entity_poly.pdbx_strand_id
1 'polypeptide(L)' 'MKRKSIDMNMYYCRKVFATYLRNKGIESEIIDLLQGRIISSVFVNHYYRPDINEIITKRIRPVLNSLLIELRR' A
#
# COMPACT_ATOMS: atom_id res chain seq x y z
N MET A 1 -1.50 13.29 -16.10
CA MET A 1 -1.01 14.24 -15.07
C MET A 1 0.49 14.39 -15.24
N LYS A 2 0.99 15.58 -15.56
CA LYS A 2 2.43 15.89 -15.57
C LYS A 2 2.72 16.84 -14.40
N ARG A 3 3.73 16.54 -13.59
CA ARG A 3 4.27 17.48 -12.58
C ARG A 3 5.77 17.54 -12.81
N LYS A 4 6.34 18.74 -12.92
CA LYS A 4 7.76 18.97 -13.29
C LYS A 4 8.17 18.36 -14.64
N SER A 5 7.28 18.33 -15.63
CA SER A 5 7.56 17.78 -16.99
C SER A 5 7.94 16.29 -17.06
N ILE A 6 7.78 15.55 -15.95
CA ILE A 6 7.94 14.10 -15.93
C ILE A 6 6.57 13.47 -16.20
N ASP A 7 6.52 12.55 -17.16
CA ASP A 7 5.34 11.75 -17.40
C ASP A 7 5.17 10.73 -16.27
N MET A 8 4.20 11.01 -15.39
CA MET A 8 3.90 10.16 -14.25
C MET A 8 2.97 9.04 -14.69
N ASN A 9 3.54 7.85 -14.87
CA ASN A 9 2.74 6.65 -15.06
C ASN A 9 2.23 6.14 -13.70
N MET A 10 1.00 6.52 -13.36
CA MET A 10 0.34 6.14 -12.10
C MET A 10 0.22 4.62 -11.91
N TYR A 11 0.20 3.84 -13.00
CA TYR A 11 0.21 2.38 -12.92
C TYR A 11 1.48 1.87 -12.24
N TYR A 12 2.65 2.38 -12.67
CA TYR A 12 3.92 2.00 -12.07
C TYR A 12 4.03 2.49 -10.62
N CYS A 13 3.56 3.69 -10.31
CA CYS A 13 3.52 4.17 -8.93
C CYS A 13 2.74 3.21 -8.01
N ARG A 14 1.58 2.73 -8.46
CA ARG A 14 0.77 1.75 -7.69
C ARG A 14 1.48 0.40 -7.50
N LYS A 15 2.26 -0.04 -8.50
CA LYS A 15 3.06 -1.28 -8.43
C LYS A 15 4.23 -1.13 -7.46
N VAL A 16 5.03 -0.07 -7.62
CA VAL A 16 6.17 0.24 -6.74
C VAL A 16 5.71 0.39 -5.29
N PHE A 17 4.58 1.08 -5.06
CA PHE A 17 3.99 1.21 -3.74
C PHE A 17 3.61 -0.14 -3.11
N ALA A 18 2.96 -1.02 -3.87
CA ALA A 18 2.62 -2.37 -3.40
C ALA A 18 3.88 -3.17 -3.03
N THR A 19 4.89 -3.15 -3.90
CA THR A 19 6.15 -3.87 -3.68
C THR A 19 6.89 -3.34 -2.45
N TYR A 20 6.93 -2.02 -2.25
CA TYR A 20 7.55 -1.43 -1.06
C TYR A 20 6.89 -1.88 0.23
N LEU A 21 5.55 -1.82 0.30
CA LEU A 21 4.80 -2.28 1.49
C LEU A 21 5.03 -3.77 1.76
N ARG A 22 5.05 -4.60 0.71
CA ARG A 22 5.32 -6.03 0.84
C ARG A 22 6.71 -6.30 1.41
N ASN A 23 7.72 -5.58 0.93
CA ASN A 23 9.10 -5.71 1.42
C ASN A 23 9.26 -5.25 2.88
N LYS A 24 8.38 -4.38 3.37
CA LYS A 24 8.31 -3.96 4.78
C LYS A 24 7.45 -4.90 5.64
N GLY A 25 7.02 -6.04 5.10
CA GLY A 25 6.31 -7.08 5.85
C GLY A 25 4.80 -6.87 5.96
N ILE A 26 4.20 -6.04 5.09
CA ILE A 26 2.75 -5.91 5.01
C ILE A 26 2.18 -7.02 4.10
N GLU A 27 1.10 -7.61 4.56
CA GLU A 27 0.37 -8.71 3.93
C GLU A 27 -0.27 -8.24 2.61
N SER A 28 -0.29 -9.14 1.62
CA SER A 28 -0.81 -8.88 0.27
C SER A 28 -2.27 -8.46 0.30
N GLU A 29 -3.03 -9.10 1.19
CA GLU A 29 -4.45 -8.94 1.41
C GLU A 29 -4.74 -7.51 1.89
N ILE A 30 -3.94 -7.02 2.84
CA ILE A 30 -4.03 -5.65 3.33
C ILE A 30 -3.66 -4.68 2.22
N ILE A 31 -2.56 -4.94 1.48
CA ILE A 31 -2.13 -4.07 0.37
C ILE A 31 -3.21 -3.96 -0.70
N ASP A 32 -3.82 -5.09 -1.05
CA ASP A 32 -4.88 -5.15 -2.05
C ASP A 32 -6.15 -4.45 -1.57
N LEU A 33 -6.53 -4.63 -0.30
CA LEU A 33 -7.62 -3.88 0.33
C LEU A 33 -7.35 -2.36 0.33
N LEU A 34 -6.16 -1.91 0.71
CA LEU A 34 -5.77 -0.49 0.68
C LEU A 34 -5.84 0.10 -0.73
N GLN A 35 -5.54 -0.70 -1.74
CA GLN A 35 -5.60 -0.27 -3.13
C GLN A 35 -6.99 -0.47 -3.76
N GLY A 36 -7.98 -0.97 -3.02
CA GLY A 36 -9.33 -1.26 -3.51
C GLY A 36 -9.38 -2.38 -4.54
N ARG A 37 -8.50 -3.39 -4.46
CA ARG A 37 -8.56 -4.59 -5.30
C ARG A 37 -9.46 -5.64 -4.66
N ILE A 38 -10.23 -6.32 -5.50
CA ILE A 38 -11.03 -7.48 -5.10
C ILE A 38 -10.13 -8.71 -5.20
N ILE A 39 -9.99 -9.42 -4.09
CA ILE A 39 -9.12 -10.60 -3.97
C ILE A 39 -9.94 -11.84 -4.31
N SER A 40 -9.38 -12.85 -4.99
CA SER A 40 -10.11 -14.07 -5.36
C SER A 40 -10.34 -15.04 -4.18
N SER A 41 -9.62 -14.86 -3.08
CA SER A 41 -9.68 -15.75 -1.92
C SER A 41 -11.00 -15.61 -1.14
N VAL A 42 -11.68 -16.74 -0.96
CA VAL A 42 -12.92 -16.84 -0.16
C VAL A 42 -12.67 -16.40 1.29
N PHE A 43 -11.52 -16.76 1.87
CA PHE A 43 -11.13 -16.35 3.21
C PHE A 43 -11.13 -14.83 3.33
N VAL A 44 -10.49 -14.15 2.39
CA VAL A 44 -10.34 -12.69 2.45
C VAL A 44 -11.67 -11.97 2.27
N ASN A 45 -12.52 -12.48 1.39
CA ASN A 45 -13.82 -11.87 1.11
C ASN A 45 -14.84 -12.06 2.24
N HIS A 46 -14.82 -13.20 2.93
CA HIS A 46 -15.88 -13.57 3.87
C HIS A 46 -15.44 -13.51 5.34
N TYR A 47 -14.17 -13.81 5.63
CA TYR A 47 -13.69 -14.03 7.00
C TYR A 47 -12.65 -13.02 7.45
N TYR A 48 -11.88 -12.45 6.52
CA TYR A 48 -10.84 -11.49 6.86
C TYR A 48 -11.44 -10.12 7.16
N ARG A 49 -11.74 -9.90 8.45
CA ARG A 49 -12.24 -8.63 8.99
C ARG A 49 -11.21 -8.04 9.94
N PRO A 50 -10.03 -7.61 9.44
CA PRO A 50 -9.03 -7.03 10.32
C PRO A 50 -9.49 -5.65 10.81
N ASP A 51 -8.96 -5.20 11.94
CA ASP A 51 -9.10 -3.80 12.34
C ASP A 51 -8.26 -2.91 11.41
N ILE A 52 -8.93 -2.36 10.40
CA ILE A 52 -8.32 -1.51 9.38
C ILE A 52 -7.71 -0.26 10.01
N ASN A 53 -8.37 0.33 11.02
CA ASN A 53 -7.89 1.55 11.66
C ASN A 53 -6.61 1.28 12.44
N GLU A 54 -6.56 0.15 13.15
CA GLU A 54 -5.36 -0.27 13.85
C GLU A 54 -4.20 -0.52 12.87
N ILE A 55 -4.43 -1.28 11.80
CA ILE A 55 -3.40 -1.57 10.79
C ILE A 55 -2.87 -0.29 10.14
N ILE A 56 -3.76 0.63 9.74
CA ILE A 56 -3.36 1.90 9.15
C ILE A 56 -2.50 2.69 10.13
N THR A 57 -2.95 2.80 11.37
CA THR A 57 -2.32 3.69 12.36
C THR A 57 -1.00 3.11 12.87
N LYS A 58 -0.96 1.83 13.21
CA LYS A 58 0.20 1.19 13.86
C LYS A 58 1.21 0.60 12.87
N ARG A 59 0.78 0.16 11.68
CA ARG A 59 1.67 -0.54 10.73
C ARG A 59 1.98 0.30 9.49
N ILE A 60 0.96 0.85 8.82
CA ILE A 60 1.15 1.51 7.53
C ILE A 60 1.75 2.92 7.70
N ARG A 61 1.17 3.75 8.57
CA ARG A 61 1.64 5.13 8.78
C ARG A 61 3.13 5.23 9.14
N PRO A 62 3.69 4.43 10.07
CA PRO A 62 5.11 4.47 10.38
C PRO A 62 6.00 4.15 9.16
N VAL A 63 5.60 3.15 8.35
CA VAL A 63 6.32 2.77 7.13
C VAL A 63 6.29 3.88 6.08
N LEU A 64 5.16 4.58 5.94
CA LEU A 64 5.07 5.72 5.03
C LEU A 64 5.90 6.91 5.53
N ASN A 65 5.92 7.15 6.84
CA ASN A 65 6.77 8.19 7.43
C ASN A 65 8.25 7.91 7.19
N SER A 66 8.71 6.65 7.33
CA SER A 66 10.10 6.31 7.01
C SER A 66 10.40 6.53 5.53
N LEU A 67 9.50 6.14 4.63
CA LEU A 67 9.65 6.37 3.19
C LEU A 67 9.75 7.85 2.85
N LEU A 68 8.94 8.70 3.48
CA LEU A 68 8.98 10.15 3.26
C LEU A 68 10.32 10.76 3.68
N ILE A 69 10.93 10.26 4.76
CA ILE A 69 12.27 10.69 5.19
C ILE A 69 13.32 10.21 4.18
N GLU A 70 13.24 8.97 3.73
CA GLU A 70 14.14 8.39 2.71
C GLU A 70 14.11 9.18 1.40
N LEU A 71 12.92 9.57 0.91
CA LEU A 71 12.74 10.29 -0.36
C LEU A 71 13.08 11.78 -0.28
N ARG A 72 13.18 12.34 0.93
CA ARG A 72 13.51 13.76 1.14
C ARG A 72 15.03 13.98 1.27
N ARG A 73 15.80 12.92 1.51
CA ARG A 73 17.26 12.93 1.38
C ARG A 73 17.66 12.97 -0.09
#